data_AF-A0A0M0JSF5-F1
#
_entry.id   AF-A0A0M0JSF5-F1
#
_cell.length_a   1.000
_cell.length_b   1.000
_cell.length_c   1.000
_cell.angle_alpha   90.00
_cell.angle_beta   90.00
_cell.angle_gamma   90.00
#
_symmetry.space_group_name_H-M   'P 1'
#
loop_
_entity.id
_entity.type
_entity.pdbx_description
1 polymer ?
#
loop_
_entity_poly.entity_id
_entity_poly.type
_entity_poly.pdbx_seq_one_letter_code
_entity_poly.pdbx_strand_id
1 'polypeptide(L)' 'MSTDTGRRVFPISFRELDTVAGISPPVHHHSLLADNLDGGARYREYIVFHSEYIYPEYLLAYHRYEGDRGPIA' A
#
# COMPACT_ATOMS: atom_id res chain seq x y z
N MET A 1 0.99 13.62 -9.88
CA MET A 1 1.45 14.56 -8.84
C MET A 1 0.79 14.14 -7.54
N SER A 2 1.52 13.54 -6.62
CA SER A 2 1.08 13.45 -5.23
C SER A 2 1.22 14.84 -4.64
N THR A 3 0.10 15.52 -4.36
CA THR A 3 0.11 16.84 -3.75
C THR A 3 0.34 16.65 -2.26
N ASP A 4 1.60 16.70 -1.83
CA ASP A 4 1.90 16.92 -0.42
C ASP A 4 1.26 18.26 -0.02
N THR A 5 0.18 18.18 0.77
CA THR A 5 -0.55 19.35 1.26
C THR A 5 -0.02 19.82 2.61
N GLY A 6 1.00 19.16 3.17
CA GLY A 6 1.48 19.35 4.54
C GLY A 6 0.48 18.89 5.62
N ARG A 7 -0.69 18.39 5.23
CA ARG A 7 -1.69 17.83 6.14
C ARG A 7 -1.22 16.46 6.63
N ARG A 8 -1.42 16.19 7.92
CA ARG A 8 -1.07 14.89 8.49
C ARG A 8 -1.90 13.79 7.84
N VAL A 9 -1.24 12.80 7.25
CA VAL A 9 -1.87 11.62 6.65
C VAL A 9 -2.53 10.73 7.72
N PHE A 10 -1.94 10.71 8.92
CA PHE A 10 -2.42 9.95 10.07
C PHE A 10 -3.01 10.86 11.16
N PRO A 11 -4.29 10.72 11.54
CA PRO A 11 -4.82 11.24 12.79
C PRO A 11 -4.07 10.63 14.00
N ILE A 12 -3.91 11.43 15.07
CA ILE A 12 -3.03 11.09 16.21
C ILE A 12 -3.61 9.95 17.07
N SER A 13 -4.93 9.70 17.00
CA SER A 13 -5.65 8.88 17.97
C SER A 13 -6.00 7.45 17.53
N PHE A 14 -5.83 7.09 16.25
CA PHE A 14 -6.19 5.76 15.73
C PHE A 14 -5.41 5.41 14.45
N ARG A 15 -5.31 4.11 14.13
CA ARG A 15 -4.53 3.59 13.00
C ARG A 15 -5.35 3.60 11.70
N GLU A 16 -5.74 4.77 11.25
CA GLU A 16 -6.51 5.00 10.02
C GLU A 16 -5.97 6.21 9.27
N LEU A 17 -6.40 6.40 8.02
CA LEU A 17 -6.04 7.56 7.21
C LEU A 17 -7.01 8.73 7.45
N ASP A 18 -6.56 9.94 7.15
CA ASP A 18 -7.40 11.13 7.27
C ASP A 18 -8.63 11.07 6.32
N THR A 19 -9.54 12.01 6.51
CA THR A 19 -10.76 12.18 5.71
C THR A 19 -10.48 12.90 4.40
N VAL A 20 -11.21 12.50 3.35
CA VAL A 20 -11.20 13.16 2.04
C VAL A 20 -11.70 14.59 2.22
N ALA A 21 -10.87 15.57 1.84
CA ALA A 21 -11.20 16.98 1.98
C ALA A 21 -12.46 17.36 1.17
N GLY A 22 -13.38 18.09 1.80
CA GLY A 22 -14.58 18.63 1.15
C GLY A 22 -15.78 17.68 1.06
N ILE A 23 -15.69 16.47 1.64
CA ILE A 23 -16.79 15.49 1.60
C ILE A 23 -17.63 15.55 2.88
N SER A 24 -18.96 15.50 2.72
CA SER A 24 -19.94 15.45 3.82
C SER A 24 -21.01 14.37 3.53
N PRO A 25 -21.23 13.40 4.43
CA PRO A 25 -20.52 13.18 5.69
C PRO A 25 -19.04 12.83 5.46
N PRO A 26 -18.14 13.06 6.45
CA PRO A 26 -16.72 12.75 6.28
C PRO A 26 -16.48 11.27 5.93
N VAL A 27 -15.61 11.02 4.96
CA VAL A 27 -15.22 9.66 4.51
C VAL A 27 -13.70 9.55 4.57
N HIS A 28 -13.20 8.45 5.15
CA HIS A 28 -11.77 8.17 5.24
C HIS A 28 -11.19 7.70 3.90
N HIS A 29 -9.91 8.00 3.66
CA HIS A 29 -9.19 7.38 2.56
C HIS A 29 -9.09 5.85 2.78
N HIS A 30 -9.35 5.06 1.74
CA HIS A 30 -9.33 3.60 1.81
C HIS A 30 -7.92 2.99 1.81
N SER A 31 -6.96 3.69 1.20
CA SER A 31 -5.57 3.23 1.06
C SER A 31 -4.63 4.41 0.89
N LEU A 32 -3.38 4.23 1.31
CA LEU A 32 -2.28 5.15 1.03
C LEU A 32 -1.49 4.61 -0.16
N LEU A 33 -1.28 5.45 -1.17
CA LEU A 33 -0.34 5.19 -2.26
C LEU A 33 1.04 5.74 -1.88
N ALA A 34 1.99 4.84 -1.63
CA ALA A 34 3.37 5.17 -1.32
C ALA A 34 4.19 5.21 -2.63
N ASP A 35 4.09 6.32 -3.35
CA ASP A 35 4.89 6.54 -4.56
C ASP A 35 6.27 7.12 -4.19
N ASN A 36 7.34 6.47 -4.65
CA ASN A 36 8.70 7.03 -4.62
C ASN A 36 9.02 7.61 -6.02
N LEU A 37 8.55 8.83 -6.25
CA LEU A 37 8.67 9.52 -7.54
C LEU A 37 10.11 9.92 -7.89
N ASP A 38 10.99 10.03 -6.89
CA ASP A 38 12.34 10.58 -7.07
C ASP A 38 13.43 9.50 -7.20
N GLY A 39 13.15 8.25 -6.82
CA GLY A 39 14.16 7.19 -6.67
C GLY A 39 14.17 6.08 -7.74
N GLY A 40 13.34 6.16 -8.78
CA GLY A 40 13.29 5.13 -9.83
C GLY A 40 12.65 3.81 -9.40
N ALA A 41 11.87 3.79 -8.32
CA ALA A 41 11.09 2.63 -7.93
C ALA A 41 10.05 2.31 -9.03
N ARG A 42 10.18 1.13 -9.65
CA ARG A 42 9.32 0.71 -10.77
C ARG A 42 7.91 0.32 -10.33
N TYR A 43 7.74 -0.09 -9.08
CA TYR A 43 6.50 -0.66 -8.56
C TYR A 43 5.87 0.28 -7.53
N ARG A 44 4.54 0.37 -7.58
CA ARG A 44 3.75 1.15 -6.61
C ARG A 44 3.44 0.30 -5.38
N GLU A 45 3.54 0.91 -4.23
CA GLU A 45 3.17 0.28 -2.96
C GLU A 45 1.87 0.87 -2.43
N TYR A 46 0.96 0.01 -1.99
CA TYR A 46 -0.32 0.40 -1.39
C TYR A 46 -0.35 -0.08 0.06
N ILE A 47 -0.76 0.81 0.97
CA ILE A 47 -0.95 0.49 2.38
C ILE A 47 -2.43 0.61 2.71
N VAL A 48 -3.00 -0.45 3.30
CA VAL A 48 -4.40 -0.54 3.70
C VAL A 48 -4.47 -0.84 5.20
N PHE A 49 -5.44 -0.25 5.89
CA PHE A 49 -5.59 -0.35 7.36
C PHE A 49 -6.79 -1.20 7.81
N HIS A 50 -7.67 -1.51 6.87
CA HIS A 50 -8.92 -2.25 7.07
C HIS A 50 -8.82 -3.59 6.33
N SER A 51 -8.87 -4.69 7.08
CA SER A 51 -8.61 -6.03 6.54
C SER A 51 -9.71 -6.49 5.58
N GLU A 52 -10.89 -5.89 5.70
CA GLU A 52 -12.10 -6.22 4.97
C GLU A 52 -12.01 -5.76 3.50
N TYR A 53 -11.04 -4.91 3.16
CA TYR A 53 -10.76 -4.48 1.79
C TYR A 53 -9.85 -5.46 1.03
N ILE A 54 -9.31 -6.48 1.71
CA ILE A 54 -8.37 -7.43 1.14
C ILE A 54 -9.03 -8.81 1.03
N TYR A 55 -9.01 -9.36 -0.18
CA TYR A 55 -9.34 -10.76 -0.44
C TYR A 55 -8.10 -11.49 -0.98
N PRO A 56 -7.57 -12.50 -0.26
CA PRO A 56 -6.44 -13.28 -0.75
C PRO A 56 -6.91 -14.26 -1.83
N GLU A 57 -6.88 -13.83 -3.09
CA GLU A 57 -7.41 -14.61 -4.22
C GLU A 57 -6.57 -15.85 -4.54
N TYR A 58 -5.25 -15.75 -4.40
CA TYR A 58 -4.32 -16.82 -4.78
C TYR A 58 -3.28 -17.08 -3.69
N LEU A 59 -2.99 -18.36 -3.48
CA LEU A 59 -1.84 -18.83 -2.73
C LEU A 59 -0.84 -19.46 -3.70
N LEU A 60 0.34 -18.85 -3.83
CA LEU A 60 1.38 -19.29 -4.77
C LEU A 60 2.48 -20.06 -4.03
N ALA A 61 2.67 -21.33 -4.39
CA ALA A 61 3.86 -22.08 -4.02
C ALA A 61 4.92 -21.92 -5.12
N TYR A 62 6.11 -21.44 -4.76
CA TYR A 62 7.21 -21.24 -5.70
C TYR A 62 8.56 -21.49 -5.03
N HIS A 63 9.57 -21.78 -5.84
CA HIS A 63 10.97 -21.68 -5.44
C HIS A 63 11.62 -20.56 -6.25
N ARG A 64 12.49 -19.79 -5.61
CA ARG A 64 13.35 -18.85 -6.34
C ARG A 64 14.42 -19.68 -7.03
N TYR A 65 14.52 -19.55 -8.34
CA TYR A 65 15.60 -20.16 -9.09
C TYR A 65 16.89 -19.37 -8.84
N GLU A 66 17.87 -19.98 -8.20
CA GLU A 66 19.25 -19.49 -8.19
C GLU A 66 20.00 -20.23 -9.30
N GLY A 67 20.49 -19.48 -10.28
CA GLY A 67 20.95 -19.97 -11.59
C GLY A 67 21.98 -21.11 -11.63
N ASP A 68 22.58 -21.46 -10.48
CA ASP A 68 23.73 -22.35 -10.40
C ASP A 68 23.51 -23.63 -9.56
N ARG A 69 22.34 -23.82 -8.95
CA ARG A 69 21.99 -25.08 -8.25
C ARG A 69 20.64 -25.58 -8.73
N GLY A 70 20.68 -26.49 -9.70
CA GLY A 70 19.53 -27.32 -10.07
C GLY A 70 19.01 -28.11 -8.87
N PRO A 71 17.77 -28.65 -8.95
CA PRO A 71 17.18 -29.39 -7.85
C PRO A 71 18.09 -30.54 -7.44
N ILE A 72 18.43 -30.59 -6.15
CA ILE A 72 19.07 -31.77 -5.56
C ILE A 72 17.96 -32.82 -5.49
N ALA A 73 18.10 -33.87 -6.31
CA ALA A 73 17.23 -35.04 -6.28
C ALA A 73 17.44 -35.85 -4.98
#